data_AF-A0ABC8UKZ9-F1
#
_entry.id   AF-A0ABC8UKZ9-F1
#
_cell.length_a   1.000
_cell.length_b   1.000
_cell.length_c   1.000
_cell.angle_alpha   90.00
_cell.angle_beta   90.00
_cell.angle_gamma   90.00
#
_symmetry.space_group_name_H-M   'P 1'
#
loop_
_entity.id
_entity.type
_entity.pdbx_description
1 polymer ?
#
loop_
_entity_poly.entity_id
_entity_poly.type
_entity_poly.pdbx_seq_one_letter_code
_entity_poly.pdbx_strand_id
1 'polypeptide(L)'
;MAASLVANGNIAAVKPSVTGRFASVYSEVQNSRLDHALPLPSVLKNPFKVVDGPASSAAGHPEEIEKLFPCLFGQPSAMLVPGDSGEFKSGPSLKIGVVLSGGQAPGGHNVISGIFDYLQDHCKGSTLYGFRGGPAGIMKCKYVILTSEYVYPYRNQGGFDMICSGRDKIETPEQFKQAEETALKLDLDGLVVIGGDDSNTNACLLAENFRSKNLKTRVLGCPKTIDGDLKSKEVPISFGFDTACKIYAEMIGNVMIDARSTGKYYHCMYMGHGLKLKQILLLHVHGLAFYTLVGKFECGFPHLDHHQLSA
;
A
#
# COMPACT_ATOMS: atom_id res chain seq x y z
N MET A 1 32.57 3.81 -0.33
CA MET A 1 32.44 4.47 0.99
C MET A 1 31.04 4.18 1.51
N ALA A 2 30.90 3.57 2.68
CA ALA A 2 29.59 3.27 3.25
C ALA A 2 28.86 4.58 3.59
N ALA A 3 27.74 4.86 2.92
CA ALA A 3 26.89 6.00 3.25
C ALA A 3 26.38 5.83 4.69
N SER A 4 26.62 6.82 5.53
CA SER A 4 26.11 6.88 6.90
C SER A 4 24.58 6.93 6.86
N LEU A 5 23.92 5.84 7.27
CA LEU A 5 22.47 5.78 7.48
C LEU A 5 22.08 6.72 8.62
N VAL A 6 21.54 7.89 8.30
CA VAL A 6 20.99 8.80 9.31
C VAL A 6 19.60 8.31 9.69
N ALA A 7 19.52 7.59 10.81
CA ALA A 7 18.28 7.22 11.48
C ALA A 7 18.15 8.04 12.75
N ASN A 8 17.01 8.70 12.95
CA ASN A 8 16.74 9.43 14.21
C ASN A 8 15.98 8.53 15.17
N GLY A 9 16.70 7.90 16.09
CA GLY A 9 16.13 7.08 17.15
C GLY A 9 17.25 6.41 17.94
N ASN A 10 17.17 6.44 19.27
CA ASN A 10 18.13 5.82 20.20
C ASN A 10 18.27 4.31 19.93
N ILE A 11 19.11 3.96 18.98
CA ILE A 11 19.71 2.64 18.89
C ILE A 11 21.20 2.90 19.08
N ALA A 12 21.73 2.46 20.23
CA ALA A 12 23.17 2.38 20.46
C ALA A 12 23.85 1.89 19.18
N ALA A 13 24.98 2.52 18.80
CA ALA A 13 25.77 2.24 17.61
C ALA A 13 25.57 0.79 17.15
N VAL A 14 24.65 0.61 16.21
CA VAL A 14 24.25 -0.71 15.75
C VAL A 14 25.45 -1.22 14.98
N LYS A 15 26.17 -2.22 15.52
CA LYS A 15 26.92 -3.16 14.68
C LYS A 15 26.05 -3.43 13.48
N PRO A 16 26.50 -3.20 12.23
CA PRO A 16 25.64 -3.09 11.06
C PRO A 16 24.60 -4.20 11.13
N SER A 17 23.36 -3.84 11.44
CA SER A 17 22.35 -4.85 11.67
C SER A 17 22.19 -5.55 10.33
N VAL A 18 22.26 -6.87 10.36
CA VAL A 18 22.02 -7.76 9.21
C VAL A 18 20.53 -7.72 8.81
N THR A 19 19.88 -6.57 8.94
CA THR A 19 18.46 -6.32 8.70
C THR A 19 18.28 -5.39 7.50
N GLY A 20 19.17 -5.50 6.52
CA GLY A 20 19.03 -4.94 5.19
C GLY A 20 19.06 -6.09 4.19
N ARG A 21 18.22 -6.02 3.17
CA ARG A 21 18.20 -7.04 2.12
C ARG A 21 19.50 -6.93 1.31
N PHE A 22 20.40 -7.90 1.42
CA PHE A 22 21.67 -7.88 0.68
C PHE A 22 21.49 -8.50 -0.71
N ALA A 23 21.83 -7.76 -1.76
CA ALA A 23 21.73 -8.25 -3.14
C ALA A 23 22.55 -9.54 -3.38
N SER A 24 23.64 -9.74 -2.63
CA SER A 24 24.45 -10.96 -2.69
C SER A 24 23.74 -12.24 -2.22
N VAL A 25 22.52 -12.13 -1.66
CA VAL A 25 21.69 -13.24 -1.16
C VAL A 25 20.52 -13.52 -2.09
N TYR A 26 20.43 -12.84 -3.24
CA TYR A 26 19.31 -12.98 -4.16
C TYR A 26 19.42 -14.21 -5.03
N SER A 27 18.27 -14.87 -5.22
CA SER A 27 18.14 -15.87 -6.26
C SER A 27 18.35 -15.25 -7.65
N GLU A 28 18.62 -16.08 -8.65
CA GLU A 28 18.76 -15.64 -10.03
C GLU A 28 17.55 -14.82 -10.50
N VAL A 29 16.33 -15.27 -10.16
CA VAL A 29 15.08 -14.57 -10.48
C VAL A 29 14.99 -13.21 -9.76
N GLN A 30 15.41 -13.13 -8.51
CA GLN A 30 15.40 -11.86 -7.78
C GLN A 30 16.38 -10.86 -8.40
N ASN A 31 17.58 -11.33 -8.78
CA ASN A 31 18.58 -10.50 -9.47
C ASN A 31 18.05 -10.02 -10.82
N SER A 32 17.49 -10.91 -11.64
CA SER A 32 16.94 -10.53 -12.95
C SER A 32 15.75 -9.57 -12.85
N ARG A 33 15.07 -9.53 -11.70
CA ARG A 33 13.95 -8.62 -11.44
C ARG A 33 14.38 -7.25 -10.93
N LEU A 34 15.57 -7.07 -10.35
CA LEU A 34 16.00 -5.76 -9.84
C LEU A 34 15.97 -4.68 -10.93
N ASP A 35 16.53 -4.99 -12.10
CA ASP A 35 16.67 -4.06 -13.22
C ASP A 35 15.51 -4.13 -14.21
N HIS A 36 14.44 -4.86 -13.87
CA HIS A 36 13.27 -4.96 -14.74
C HIS A 36 12.52 -3.61 -14.79
N ALA A 37 12.56 -2.97 -15.94
CA ALA A 37 11.86 -1.71 -16.18
C ALA A 37 10.34 -1.93 -16.15
N LEU A 38 9.65 -1.18 -15.29
CA LEU A 38 8.19 -1.19 -15.22
C LEU A 38 7.59 -0.20 -16.23
N PRO A 39 6.49 -0.57 -16.91
CA PRO A 39 5.82 0.34 -17.82
C PRO A 39 5.19 1.51 -17.05
N LEU A 40 5.55 2.73 -17.45
CA LEU A 40 4.90 3.95 -16.99
C LEU A 40 3.82 4.40 -17.98
N PRO A 41 2.69 4.96 -17.50
CA PRO A 41 1.74 5.70 -18.34
C PRO A 41 2.45 6.71 -19.24
N SER A 42 2.03 6.83 -20.50
CA SER A 42 2.65 7.71 -21.48
C SER A 42 2.73 9.17 -21.04
N VAL A 43 1.71 9.63 -20.30
CA VAL A 43 1.64 10.99 -19.75
C VAL A 43 2.74 11.29 -18.73
N LEU A 44 3.27 10.27 -18.03
CA LEU A 44 4.35 10.45 -17.05
C LEU A 44 5.74 10.43 -17.69
N LYS A 45 5.86 10.06 -18.98
CA LYS A 45 7.15 10.02 -19.69
C LYS A 45 7.55 11.38 -20.28
N ASN A 46 6.60 12.28 -20.42
CA ASN A 46 6.78 13.62 -20.99
C ASN A 46 6.21 14.66 -20.03
N PRO A 47 6.56 15.95 -20.18
CA PRO A 47 5.97 16.99 -19.36
C PRO A 47 4.45 16.94 -19.42
N PHE A 48 3.82 17.14 -18.26
CA PHE A 48 2.37 17.09 -18.12
C PHE A 48 1.86 18.30 -17.35
N LYS A 49 0.57 18.59 -17.52
CA LYS A 49 -0.18 19.57 -16.74
C LYS A 49 -1.21 18.82 -15.91
N VAL A 50 -1.46 19.32 -14.69
CA VAL A 50 -2.57 18.86 -13.86
C VAL A 50 -3.77 19.75 -14.17
N VAL A 51 -4.89 19.14 -14.53
CA VAL A 51 -6.15 19.82 -14.80
C VAL A 51 -7.18 19.34 -13.79
N ASP A 52 -7.87 20.28 -13.17
CA ASP A 52 -8.98 19.98 -12.27
C ASP A 52 -10.15 19.41 -13.07
N GLY A 53 -10.64 18.27 -12.60
CA GLY A 53 -11.89 17.66 -13.04
C GLY A 53 -13.08 18.16 -12.22
N PRO A 54 -14.22 17.44 -12.27
CA PRO A 54 -15.39 17.80 -11.47
C PRO A 54 -15.09 17.73 -9.96
N ALA A 55 -15.80 18.57 -9.20
CA ALA A 55 -15.85 18.52 -7.75
C ALA A 55 -16.29 17.13 -7.28
N SER A 56 -15.62 16.60 -6.26
CA SER A 56 -15.97 15.31 -5.68
C SER A 56 -17.12 15.43 -4.67
N SER A 57 -17.75 14.30 -4.36
CA SER A 57 -18.72 14.20 -3.27
C SER A 57 -18.60 12.82 -2.62
N ALA A 58 -19.14 12.66 -1.42
CA ALA A 58 -19.13 11.39 -0.71
C ALA A 58 -20.13 10.40 -1.34
N ALA A 59 -19.76 9.12 -1.39
CA ALA A 59 -20.64 8.06 -1.90
C ALA A 59 -21.91 7.84 -1.05
N GLY A 60 -21.90 8.27 0.21
CA GLY A 60 -23.05 8.25 1.10
C GLY A 60 -22.90 9.27 2.22
N HIS A 61 -24.03 9.78 2.72
CA HIS A 61 -24.12 10.75 3.81
C HIS A 61 -23.29 12.04 3.57
N PRO A 62 -23.40 12.70 2.39
CA PRO A 62 -22.53 13.82 2.02
C PRO A 62 -22.57 14.97 3.02
N GLU A 63 -23.74 15.31 3.56
CA GLU A 63 -23.89 16.39 4.55
C GLU A 63 -23.16 16.10 5.87
N GLU A 64 -23.09 14.84 6.29
CA GLU A 64 -22.37 14.43 7.50
C GLU A 64 -20.86 14.44 7.27
N ILE A 65 -20.43 13.94 6.10
CA ILE A 65 -19.01 13.94 5.71
C ILE A 65 -18.49 15.37 5.52
N GLU A 66 -19.28 16.27 4.93
CA GLU A 66 -18.92 17.68 4.80
C GLU A 66 -18.68 18.35 6.16
N LYS A 67 -19.51 18.04 7.16
CA LYS A 67 -19.31 18.54 8.54
C LYS A 67 -18.02 18.00 9.18
N LEU A 68 -17.63 16.77 8.84
CA LEU A 68 -16.40 16.16 9.35
C LEU A 68 -15.14 16.65 8.63
N PHE A 69 -15.26 17.04 7.36
CA PHE A 69 -14.15 17.43 6.49
C PHE A 69 -14.34 18.82 5.86
N PRO A 70 -14.56 19.89 6.64
CA PRO A 70 -14.89 21.21 6.10
C PRO A 70 -13.78 21.81 5.24
N CYS A 71 -12.52 21.39 5.39
CA CYS A 71 -11.40 21.92 4.62
C CYS A 71 -11.09 21.12 3.34
N LEU A 72 -11.54 19.87 3.26
CA LEU A 72 -11.20 18.95 2.16
C LEU A 72 -12.42 18.51 1.33
N PHE A 73 -13.64 18.62 1.86
CA PHE A 73 -14.84 18.22 1.16
C PHE A 73 -15.00 18.99 -0.16
N GLY A 74 -15.47 18.31 -1.21
CA GLY A 74 -15.69 18.93 -2.51
C GLY A 74 -14.43 19.14 -3.37
N GLN A 75 -13.24 18.73 -2.91
CA GLN A 75 -12.02 18.87 -3.70
C GLN A 75 -12.17 18.27 -5.10
N PRO A 76 -11.72 18.97 -6.16
CA PRO A 76 -11.83 18.47 -7.51
C PRO A 76 -10.98 17.23 -7.70
N SER A 77 -11.46 16.31 -8.51
CA SER A 77 -10.61 15.28 -9.09
C SER A 77 -9.49 15.93 -9.93
N ALA A 78 -8.38 15.22 -10.14
CA ALA A 78 -7.26 15.74 -10.92
C ALA A 78 -6.95 14.78 -12.09
N MET A 79 -6.69 15.35 -13.26
CA MET A 79 -6.26 14.62 -14.45
C MET A 79 -4.90 15.12 -14.92
N LEU A 80 -4.02 14.19 -15.27
CA LEU A 80 -2.77 14.51 -15.94
C LEU A 80 -3.01 14.53 -17.45
N VAL A 81 -2.72 15.66 -18.09
CA VAL A 81 -2.78 15.82 -19.54
C VAL A 81 -1.39 16.14 -20.08
N PRO A 82 -1.07 15.76 -21.33
CA PRO A 82 0.19 16.16 -21.96
C PRO A 82 0.39 17.69 -21.88
N GLY A 83 1.58 18.09 -21.45
CA GLY A 83 1.99 19.48 -21.40
C GLY A 83 2.42 20.00 -22.77
N ASP A 84 2.79 21.29 -22.82
CA ASP A 84 3.33 21.87 -24.04
C ASP A 84 4.71 21.24 -24.34
N SER A 85 5.04 21.07 -25.62
CA SER A 85 6.32 20.52 -26.05
C SER A 85 7.48 21.34 -25.49
N GLY A 86 8.23 20.76 -24.56
CA GLY A 86 9.36 21.38 -23.89
C GLY A 86 10.09 20.36 -23.02
N GLU A 87 11.20 20.76 -22.41
CA GLU A 87 11.90 19.92 -21.43
C GLU A 87 11.13 19.89 -20.10
N PHE A 88 11.26 18.79 -19.35
CA PHE A 88 10.80 18.73 -17.97
C PHE A 88 11.52 19.81 -17.16
N LYS A 89 10.80 20.86 -16.76
CA LYS A 89 11.34 21.82 -15.80
C LYS A 89 11.50 21.11 -14.46
N SER A 90 12.71 21.11 -13.92
CA SER A 90 12.94 20.62 -12.56
C SER A 90 12.04 21.37 -11.60
N GLY A 91 11.21 20.64 -10.86
CA GLY A 91 10.43 21.16 -9.75
C GLY A 91 11.33 21.57 -8.59
N PRO A 92 10.77 22.26 -7.58
CA PRO A 92 11.48 22.58 -6.35
C PRO A 92 11.91 21.30 -5.62
N SER A 93 12.95 21.39 -4.79
CA SER A 93 13.28 20.32 -3.84
C SER A 93 12.12 20.12 -2.87
N LEU A 94 11.77 18.85 -2.62
CA LEU A 94 10.67 18.43 -1.76
C LEU A 94 11.17 17.52 -0.64
N LYS A 95 10.58 17.66 0.55
CA LYS A 95 10.74 16.74 1.67
C LYS A 95 9.48 15.90 1.82
N ILE A 96 9.56 14.64 1.42
CA ILE A 96 8.40 13.73 1.39
C ILE A 96 8.59 12.62 2.41
N GLY A 97 7.56 12.36 3.21
CA GLY A 97 7.46 11.18 4.06
C GLY A 97 6.66 10.06 3.40
N VAL A 98 7.02 8.80 3.63
CA VAL A 98 6.26 7.61 3.20
C VAL A 98 6.03 6.67 4.37
N VAL A 99 4.83 6.08 4.42
CA VAL A 99 4.41 5.11 5.44
C VAL A 99 3.81 3.88 4.76
N LEU A 100 4.28 2.68 5.11
CA LEU A 100 3.61 1.43 4.77
C LEU A 100 2.68 1.03 5.92
N SER A 101 1.37 0.99 5.67
CA SER A 101 0.36 0.74 6.70
C SER A 101 -0.46 -0.53 6.41
N GLY A 102 -0.78 -1.28 7.47
CA GLY A 102 -1.56 -2.51 7.41
C GLY A 102 -0.77 -3.75 6.98
N GLY A 103 -1.50 -4.78 6.56
CA GLY A 103 -0.93 -6.02 6.03
C GLY A 103 -0.20 -5.79 4.71
N GLN A 104 0.89 -6.53 4.50
CA GLN A 104 1.71 -6.45 3.30
C GLN A 104 0.93 -6.80 2.02
N ALA A 105 1.32 -6.17 0.91
CA ALA A 105 0.79 -6.47 -0.41
C ALA A 105 1.93 -6.39 -1.45
N PRO A 106 1.95 -7.27 -2.46
CA PRO A 106 2.94 -7.17 -3.54
C PRO A 106 2.90 -5.80 -4.22
N GLY A 107 4.07 -5.16 -4.39
CA GLY A 107 4.21 -3.86 -5.06
C GLY A 107 4.43 -2.64 -4.15
N GLY A 108 4.38 -2.79 -2.82
CA GLY A 108 4.61 -1.63 -1.92
C GLY A 108 6.00 -1.00 -2.05
N HIS A 109 7.04 -1.81 -2.25
CA HIS A 109 8.38 -1.29 -2.52
C HIS A 109 8.45 -0.51 -3.84
N ASN A 110 7.68 -0.91 -4.85
CA ASN A 110 7.61 -0.21 -6.14
C ASN A 110 6.92 1.15 -6.03
N VAL A 111 5.93 1.30 -5.15
CA VAL A 111 5.35 2.63 -4.85
C VAL A 111 6.43 3.56 -4.30
N ILE A 112 7.20 3.10 -3.31
CA ILE A 112 8.29 3.88 -2.72
C ILE A 112 9.38 4.18 -3.76
N SER A 113 9.75 3.18 -4.57
CA SER A 113 10.78 3.33 -5.61
C SER A 113 10.35 4.33 -6.68
N GLY A 114 9.09 4.30 -7.12
CA GLY A 114 8.56 5.25 -8.10
C GLY A 114 8.51 6.68 -7.58
N ILE A 115 8.15 6.87 -6.30
CA ILE A 115 8.24 8.19 -5.64
C ILE A 115 9.70 8.64 -5.58
N PHE A 116 10.61 7.74 -5.19
CA PHE A 116 12.04 8.04 -5.12
C PHE A 116 12.59 8.47 -6.48
N ASP A 117 12.32 7.70 -7.55
CA ASP A 117 12.79 8.00 -8.91
C ASP A 117 12.27 9.34 -9.39
N TYR A 118 10.97 9.61 -9.22
CA TYR A 118 10.38 10.89 -9.59
C TYR A 118 11.06 12.07 -8.87
N LEU A 119 11.34 11.93 -7.58
CA LEU A 119 12.02 12.97 -6.80
C LEU A 119 13.46 13.19 -7.27
N GLN A 120 14.20 12.13 -7.61
CA GLN A 120 15.58 12.25 -8.10
C GLN A 120 15.64 12.87 -9.50
N ASP A 121 14.73 12.47 -10.39
CA ASP A 121 14.74 12.87 -11.79
C ASP A 121 14.17 14.27 -11.99
N HIS A 122 13.11 14.63 -11.26
CA HIS A 122 12.34 15.84 -11.50
C HIS A 122 12.40 16.88 -10.38
N CYS A 123 12.82 16.54 -9.17
CA CYS A 123 12.86 17.45 -8.02
C CYS A 123 14.22 17.41 -7.32
N LYS A 124 15.30 17.73 -8.04
CA LYS A 124 16.68 17.57 -7.54
C LYS A 124 16.89 18.22 -6.16
N GLY A 125 17.58 17.49 -5.28
CA GLY A 125 17.81 17.89 -3.89
C GLY A 125 16.66 17.55 -2.94
N SER A 126 15.65 16.80 -3.40
CA SER A 126 14.58 16.27 -2.55
C SER A 126 15.08 15.20 -1.58
N THR A 127 14.39 15.06 -0.45
CA THR A 127 14.64 14.03 0.56
C THR A 127 13.40 13.18 0.76
N LEU A 128 13.56 11.86 0.72
CA LEU A 128 12.50 10.90 1.00
C LEU A 128 12.74 10.23 2.35
N TYR A 129 11.79 10.40 3.28
CA TYR A 129 11.81 9.82 4.62
C TYR A 129 10.89 8.60 4.69
N GLY A 130 11.46 7.44 4.99
CA GLY A 130 10.70 6.22 5.25
C GLY A 130 10.37 6.06 6.73
N PHE A 131 9.12 6.28 7.12
CA PHE A 131 8.68 6.11 8.51
C PHE A 131 8.54 4.63 8.87
N ARG A 132 9.20 4.23 9.96
CA ARG A 132 9.36 2.81 10.30
C ARG A 132 8.17 2.26 11.08
N GLY A 133 7.73 1.07 10.69
CA GLY A 133 6.72 0.30 11.43
C GLY A 133 5.32 0.89 11.35
N GLY A 134 4.96 1.46 10.20
CA GLY A 134 3.62 2.02 9.97
C GLY A 134 3.37 3.39 10.63
N PRO A 135 2.11 3.74 10.91
CA PRO A 135 1.73 5.07 11.39
C PRO A 135 2.39 5.46 12.73
N ALA A 136 2.79 4.50 13.57
CA ALA A 136 3.61 4.79 14.75
C ALA A 136 4.95 5.47 14.42
N GLY A 137 5.49 5.23 13.23
CA GLY A 137 6.73 5.84 12.76
C GLY A 137 6.63 7.36 12.68
N ILE A 138 5.54 7.89 12.10
CA ILE A 138 5.32 9.34 12.03
C ILE A 138 5.01 9.92 13.42
N MET A 139 4.20 9.27 14.24
CA MET A 139 3.89 9.77 15.59
C MET A 139 5.13 9.83 16.48
N LYS A 140 6.04 8.85 16.36
CA LYS A 140 7.24 8.76 17.21
C LYS A 140 8.48 9.37 16.56
N CYS A 141 8.34 10.07 15.43
CA CYS A 141 9.45 10.62 14.65
C CYS A 141 10.54 9.56 14.33
N LYS A 142 10.15 8.32 14.06
CA LYS A 142 11.05 7.20 13.74
C LYS A 142 11.10 6.95 12.24
N TYR A 143 12.20 7.33 11.62
CA TYR A 143 12.38 7.23 10.17
C TYR A 143 13.81 6.83 9.78
N VAL A 144 13.95 6.48 8.50
CA VAL A 144 15.22 6.38 7.78
C VAL A 144 15.15 7.30 6.56
N ILE A 145 16.29 7.86 6.16
CA ILE A 145 16.40 8.56 4.87
C ILE A 145 16.61 7.50 3.79
N LEU A 146 15.76 7.50 2.77
CA LEU A 146 15.84 6.57 1.65
C LEU A 146 16.82 7.12 0.61
N THR A 147 17.97 6.47 0.46
CA THR A 147 18.97 6.75 -0.58
C THR A 147 18.85 5.75 -1.72
N SER A 148 19.56 5.99 -2.83
CA SER A 148 19.58 5.06 -3.97
C SER A 148 20.04 3.66 -3.54
N GLU A 149 21.09 3.59 -2.73
CA GLU A 149 21.65 2.33 -2.22
C GLU A 149 20.69 1.62 -1.27
N TYR A 150 19.87 2.38 -0.53
CA TYR A 150 18.87 1.82 0.36
C TYR A 150 17.67 1.26 -0.41
N VAL A 151 17.21 1.95 -1.46
CA VAL A 151 16.03 1.57 -2.24
C VAL A 151 16.33 0.45 -3.22
N TYR A 152 17.53 0.45 -3.83
CA TYR A 152 17.91 -0.47 -4.90
C TYR A 152 17.60 -1.95 -4.61
N PRO A 153 17.96 -2.53 -3.45
CA PRO A 153 17.72 -3.96 -3.19
C PRO A 153 16.22 -4.34 -3.14
N TYR A 154 15.34 -3.37 -2.92
CA TYR A 154 13.90 -3.60 -2.82
C TYR A 154 13.15 -3.41 -4.13
N ARG A 155 13.82 -2.98 -5.21
CA ARG A 155 13.18 -2.80 -6.51
C ARG A 155 12.58 -4.11 -7.01
N ASN A 156 11.30 -4.03 -7.39
CA ASN A 156 10.51 -5.16 -7.89
C ASN A 156 10.41 -6.35 -6.93
N GLN A 157 10.72 -6.15 -5.65
CA GLN A 157 10.61 -7.17 -4.63
C GLN A 157 9.23 -7.14 -3.95
N GLY A 158 8.79 -8.30 -3.47
CA GLY A 158 7.62 -8.40 -2.59
C GLY A 158 7.96 -8.09 -1.14
N GLY A 159 6.91 -7.95 -0.31
CA GLY A 159 7.04 -7.66 1.13
C GLY A 159 7.04 -6.17 1.43
N PHE A 160 6.94 -5.83 2.72
CA PHE A 160 6.96 -4.46 3.26
C PHE A 160 8.21 -4.23 4.15
N ASP A 161 9.22 -5.10 4.02
CA ASP A 161 10.42 -5.16 4.88
C ASP A 161 11.41 -4.00 4.73
N MET A 162 11.24 -3.12 3.73
CA MET A 162 12.06 -1.92 3.55
C MET A 162 11.97 -0.98 4.77
N ILE A 163 10.75 -0.68 5.22
CA ILE A 163 10.51 0.19 6.39
C ILE A 163 9.59 -0.45 7.44
N CYS A 164 9.18 -1.70 7.20
CA CYS A 164 8.14 -2.43 7.96
C CYS A 164 6.79 -1.70 7.93
N SER A 165 5.73 -2.42 8.31
CA SER A 165 4.41 -1.83 8.49
C SER A 165 3.89 -1.99 9.91
N GLY A 166 2.80 -1.30 10.18
CA GLY A 166 2.07 -1.32 11.44
C GLY A 166 0.59 -1.04 11.20
N ARG A 167 -0.23 -1.26 12.23
CA ARG A 167 -1.68 -1.06 12.20
C ARG A 167 -2.14 0.01 13.20
N ASP A 168 -1.21 0.80 13.73
CA ASP A 168 -1.52 1.88 14.65
C ASP A 168 -2.51 2.85 14.01
N LYS A 169 -3.50 3.26 14.79
CA LYS A 169 -4.47 4.27 14.39
C LYS A 169 -4.07 5.64 14.91
N ILE A 170 -4.45 6.68 14.18
CA ILE A 170 -4.29 8.08 14.58
C ILE A 170 -5.71 8.60 14.85
N GLU A 171 -6.14 8.49 16.10
CA GLU A 171 -7.52 8.80 16.54
C GLU A 171 -7.53 9.87 17.64
N THR A 172 -6.54 9.90 18.53
CA THR A 172 -6.55 10.84 19.66
C THR A 172 -5.90 12.19 19.29
N PRO A 173 -6.32 13.31 19.91
CA PRO A 173 -5.69 14.62 19.70
C PRO A 173 -4.17 14.63 19.91
N GLU A 174 -3.68 13.84 20.87
CA GLU A 174 -2.24 13.69 21.16
C GLU A 174 -1.52 13.01 19.99
N GLN A 175 -2.12 11.99 19.38
CA GLN A 175 -1.55 11.30 18.22
C GLN A 175 -1.49 12.21 16.99
N PHE A 176 -2.53 13.00 16.74
CA PHE A 176 -2.52 14.02 15.70
C PHE A 176 -1.42 15.07 15.95
N LYS A 177 -1.29 15.55 17.18
CA LYS A 177 -0.25 16.51 17.56
C LYS A 177 1.16 15.94 17.39
N GLN A 178 1.38 14.68 17.74
CA GLN A 178 2.67 13.99 17.52
C GLN A 178 3.05 13.91 16.04
N ALA A 179 2.08 13.60 15.17
CA ALA A 179 2.30 13.57 13.72
C ALA A 179 2.57 14.97 13.16
N GLU A 180 1.84 15.99 13.64
CA GLU A 180 2.06 17.41 13.32
C GLU A 180 3.46 17.88 13.71
N GLU A 181 3.89 17.63 14.95
CA GLU A 181 5.22 17.97 15.44
C GLU A 181 6.32 17.34 14.60
N THR A 182 6.13 16.08 14.17
CA THR A 182 7.06 15.40 13.28
C THR A 182 7.09 16.04 11.89
N ALA A 183 5.93 16.36 11.31
CA ALA A 183 5.82 17.00 10.01
C ALA A 183 6.48 18.39 10.00
N LEU A 184 6.29 19.18 11.06
CA LEU A 184 6.93 20.48 11.24
C LEU A 184 8.44 20.36 11.47
N LYS A 185 8.86 19.43 12.34
CA LYS A 185 10.29 19.21 12.66
C LYS A 185 11.11 18.80 11.45
N LEU A 186 10.54 17.96 10.58
CA LEU A 186 11.18 17.52 9.34
C LEU A 186 10.88 18.46 8.17
N ASP A 187 10.03 19.47 8.39
CA ASP A 187 9.63 20.45 7.38
C ASP A 187 9.08 19.76 6.13
N LEU A 188 8.18 18.78 6.31
CA LEU A 188 7.64 17.95 5.24
C LEU A 188 6.71 18.74 4.32
N ASP A 189 6.93 18.64 3.01
CA ASP A 189 6.00 19.14 2.00
C ASP A 189 4.86 18.15 1.74
N GLY A 190 5.14 16.85 1.92
CA GLY A 190 4.14 15.81 1.72
C GLY A 190 4.35 14.56 2.56
N LEU A 191 3.26 13.82 2.79
CA LEU A 191 3.23 12.53 3.44
C LEU A 191 2.37 11.56 2.62
N VAL A 192 2.96 10.46 2.16
CA VAL A 192 2.25 9.41 1.41
C VAL A 192 1.97 8.22 2.32
N VAL A 193 0.70 7.92 2.53
CA VAL A 193 0.21 6.78 3.32
C VAL A 193 -0.21 5.66 2.37
N ILE A 194 0.53 4.56 2.39
CA ILE A 194 0.30 3.40 1.52
C ILE A 194 -0.42 2.33 2.33
N GLY A 195 -1.72 2.12 2.10
CA GLY A 195 -2.52 1.25 2.95
C GLY A 195 -3.93 0.96 2.43
N GLY A 196 -4.69 0.20 3.24
CA GLY A 196 -6.08 -0.15 2.94
C GLY A 196 -7.08 0.95 3.29
N ASP A 197 -8.34 0.58 3.42
CA ASP A 197 -9.43 1.46 3.85
C ASP A 197 -9.13 2.14 5.19
N ASP A 198 -8.80 1.39 6.25
CA ASP A 198 -8.46 1.95 7.58
C ASP A 198 -7.33 2.98 7.50
N SER A 199 -6.33 2.70 6.66
CA SER A 199 -5.15 3.56 6.52
C SER A 199 -5.45 4.83 5.73
N ASN A 200 -6.30 4.75 4.71
CA ASN A 200 -6.74 5.91 3.94
C ASN A 200 -7.76 6.75 4.73
N THR A 201 -8.54 6.15 5.63
CA THR A 201 -9.33 6.89 6.63
C THR A 201 -8.42 7.72 7.54
N ASN A 202 -7.37 7.11 8.09
CA ASN A 202 -6.38 7.86 8.89
C ASN A 202 -5.69 8.96 8.08
N ALA A 203 -5.36 8.69 6.82
CA ALA A 203 -4.75 9.68 5.93
C ALA A 203 -5.69 10.88 5.70
N CYS A 204 -6.98 10.64 5.50
CA CYS A 204 -7.99 11.69 5.32
C CYS A 204 -8.14 12.56 6.59
N LEU A 205 -8.25 11.93 7.76
CA LEU A 205 -8.34 12.63 9.06
C LEU A 205 -7.08 13.47 9.32
N LEU A 206 -5.89 12.94 9.00
CA LEU A 206 -4.64 13.65 9.17
C LEU A 206 -4.53 14.83 8.18
N ALA A 207 -4.98 14.64 6.94
CA ALA A 207 -5.04 15.69 5.93
C ALA A 207 -5.91 16.87 6.38
N GLU A 208 -7.09 16.57 6.94
CA GLU A 208 -8.04 17.56 7.46
C GLU A 208 -7.44 18.32 8.65
N ASN A 209 -6.79 17.59 9.57
CA ASN A 209 -6.12 18.19 10.72
C ASN A 209 -4.99 19.14 10.28
N PHE A 210 -4.16 18.71 9.33
CA PHE A 210 -3.06 19.53 8.82
C PHE A 210 -3.59 20.76 8.06
N ARG A 211 -4.66 20.60 7.28
CA ARG A 211 -5.27 21.69 6.53
C ARG A 211 -5.92 22.73 7.45
N SER A 212 -6.70 22.31 8.44
CA SER A 212 -7.36 23.21 9.40
C SER A 212 -6.37 24.04 10.22
N LYS A 213 -5.14 23.54 10.40
CA LYS A 213 -4.02 24.25 11.06
C LYS A 213 -3.09 24.99 10.10
N ASN A 214 -3.43 25.07 8.81
CA ASN A 214 -2.61 25.72 7.77
C ASN A 214 -1.18 25.18 7.67
N LEU A 215 -0.96 23.88 7.94
CA LEU A 215 0.33 23.24 7.68
C LEU A 215 0.60 23.19 6.18
N LYS A 216 1.88 23.34 5.80
CA LYS A 216 2.31 23.17 4.41
C LYS A 216 2.17 21.73 3.93
N THR A 217 2.33 20.77 4.83
CA THR A 217 2.37 19.33 4.53
C THR A 217 1.05 18.84 3.93
N ARG A 218 1.13 18.25 2.73
CA ARG A 218 -0.01 17.57 2.08
C ARG A 218 0.00 16.08 2.38
N VAL A 219 -1.16 15.49 2.65
CA VAL A 219 -1.27 14.04 2.91
C VAL A 219 -1.92 13.37 1.70
N LEU A 220 -1.30 12.28 1.21
CA LEU A 220 -1.70 11.54 0.02
C LEU A 220 -1.93 10.08 0.38
N GLY A 221 -3.05 9.50 -0.06
CA GLY A 221 -3.37 8.10 0.12
C GLY A 221 -3.02 7.26 -1.10
N CYS A 222 -2.45 6.05 -0.90
CA CYS A 222 -2.19 5.09 -1.97
C CYS A 222 -2.97 3.78 -1.70
N PRO A 223 -3.81 3.31 -2.65
CA PRO A 223 -4.77 2.24 -2.40
C PRO A 223 -4.12 0.85 -2.43
N LYS A 224 -3.80 0.32 -1.24
CA LYS A 224 -3.17 -0.99 -1.03
C LYS A 224 -4.13 -1.96 -0.35
N THR A 225 -4.50 -3.05 -1.01
CA THR A 225 -5.15 -4.19 -0.36
C THR A 225 -5.18 -5.39 -1.31
N ILE A 226 -4.91 -6.58 -0.78
CA ILE A 226 -5.05 -7.84 -1.52
C ILE A 226 -6.51 -8.29 -1.61
N ASP A 227 -7.40 -7.70 -0.81
CA ASP A 227 -8.83 -8.05 -0.78
C ASP A 227 -9.60 -7.39 -1.93
N GLY A 228 -9.02 -6.38 -2.60
CA GLY A 228 -9.63 -5.74 -3.77
C GLY A 228 -10.91 -4.97 -3.43
N ASP A 229 -11.04 -4.46 -2.22
CA ASP A 229 -12.24 -3.82 -1.68
C ASP A 229 -12.15 -2.29 -1.59
N LEU A 230 -10.95 -1.72 -1.70
CA LEU A 230 -10.75 -0.28 -1.81
C LEU A 230 -10.84 0.16 -3.29
N LYS A 231 -12.07 0.46 -3.74
CA LYS A 231 -12.38 0.78 -5.14
C LYS A 231 -13.33 1.98 -5.27
N SER A 232 -13.17 2.72 -6.35
CA SER A 232 -14.09 3.75 -6.83
C SER A 232 -14.09 3.78 -8.36
N LYS A 233 -14.81 4.74 -8.97
CA LYS A 233 -14.78 4.93 -10.43
C LYS A 233 -13.37 5.30 -10.93
N GLU A 234 -12.62 6.06 -10.13
CA GLU A 234 -11.26 6.53 -10.40
C GLU A 234 -10.19 5.51 -9.97
N VAL A 235 -10.50 4.68 -8.95
CA VAL A 235 -9.62 3.62 -8.44
C VAL A 235 -10.27 2.26 -8.75
N PRO A 236 -10.06 1.71 -9.96
CA PRO A 236 -10.75 0.47 -10.36
C PRO A 236 -10.28 -0.76 -9.57
N ILE A 237 -9.04 -0.76 -9.08
CA ILE A 237 -8.45 -1.84 -8.31
C ILE A 237 -7.34 -1.33 -7.39
N SER A 238 -7.22 -1.93 -6.20
CA SER A 238 -6.10 -1.73 -5.30
C SER A 238 -4.90 -2.56 -5.73
N PHE A 239 -3.68 -2.06 -5.51
CA PHE A 239 -2.50 -2.84 -5.84
C PHE A 239 -2.32 -4.02 -4.87
N GLY A 240 -1.69 -5.08 -5.37
CA GLY A 240 -1.47 -6.34 -4.66
C GLY A 240 -2.54 -7.40 -4.90
N PHE A 241 -3.77 -7.01 -5.22
CA PHE A 241 -4.87 -7.92 -5.55
C PHE A 241 -4.52 -8.87 -6.69
N ASP A 242 -4.05 -8.34 -7.83
CA ASP A 242 -3.72 -9.14 -9.03
C ASP A 242 -2.69 -10.24 -8.73
N THR A 243 -1.60 -9.89 -8.07
CA THR A 243 -0.54 -10.86 -7.73
C THR A 243 -1.02 -11.89 -6.72
N ALA A 244 -1.78 -11.46 -5.69
CA ALA A 244 -2.37 -12.37 -4.73
C ALA A 244 -3.28 -13.40 -5.43
N CYS A 245 -4.23 -12.93 -6.26
CA CYS A 245 -5.13 -13.80 -7.01
C CYS A 245 -4.40 -14.78 -7.93
N LYS A 246 -3.33 -14.36 -8.62
CA LYS A 246 -2.55 -15.26 -9.49
C LYS A 246 -1.90 -16.40 -8.71
N ILE A 247 -1.21 -16.10 -7.61
CA ILE A 247 -0.56 -17.10 -6.77
C ILE A 247 -1.60 -18.04 -6.14
N TYR A 248 -2.72 -17.48 -5.69
CA TYR A 248 -3.82 -18.26 -5.13
C TYR A 248 -4.45 -19.20 -6.15
N ALA A 249 -4.73 -18.72 -7.36
CA ALA A 249 -5.28 -19.53 -8.44
C ALA A 249 -4.32 -20.65 -8.86
N GLU A 250 -3.02 -20.38 -8.91
CA GLU A 250 -2.00 -21.39 -9.19
C GLU A 250 -1.99 -22.49 -8.12
N MET A 251 -1.95 -22.12 -6.84
CA MET A 251 -1.97 -23.08 -5.72
C MET A 251 -3.25 -23.92 -5.70
N ILE A 252 -4.41 -23.28 -5.87
CA ILE A 252 -5.70 -23.95 -5.95
C ILE A 252 -5.71 -24.94 -7.13
N GLY A 253 -5.27 -24.50 -8.31
CA GLY A 253 -5.21 -25.34 -9.50
C GLY A 253 -4.33 -26.58 -9.29
N ASN A 254 -3.16 -26.42 -8.68
CA ASN A 254 -2.26 -27.53 -8.38
C ASN A 254 -2.90 -28.56 -7.44
N VAL A 255 -3.56 -28.10 -6.37
CA VAL A 255 -4.25 -28.98 -5.42
C VAL A 255 -5.47 -29.66 -6.06
N MET A 256 -6.18 -28.99 -6.96
CA MET A 256 -7.27 -29.62 -7.72
C MET A 256 -6.77 -30.79 -8.57
N ILE A 257 -5.61 -30.64 -9.21
CA ILE A 257 -5.00 -31.73 -9.99
C ILE A 257 -4.59 -32.89 -9.09
N ASP A 258 -4.00 -32.62 -7.92
CA ASP A 258 -3.60 -33.65 -6.95
C ASP A 258 -4.82 -34.43 -6.41
N ALA A 259 -5.85 -33.71 -5.96
CA ALA A 259 -7.08 -34.32 -5.45
C ALA A 259 -7.78 -35.17 -6.52
N ARG A 260 -7.82 -34.70 -7.77
CA ARG A 260 -8.34 -35.47 -8.91
C ARG A 260 -7.51 -36.72 -9.20
N SER A 261 -6.20 -36.66 -9.01
CA SER A 261 -5.29 -37.77 -9.28
C SER A 261 -5.40 -38.87 -8.23
N THR A 262 -5.67 -38.51 -6.98
CA THR A 262 -5.68 -39.45 -5.85
C THR A 262 -7.07 -39.96 -5.48
N GLY A 263 -8.12 -39.18 -5.71
CA GLY A 263 -9.51 -39.54 -5.39
C GLY A 263 -9.81 -39.70 -3.89
N LYS A 264 -9.00 -39.10 -3.01
CA LYS A 264 -9.03 -39.38 -1.55
C LYS A 264 -9.16 -38.17 -0.64
N TYR A 265 -8.84 -36.97 -1.14
CA TYR A 265 -8.70 -35.79 -0.29
C TYR A 265 -9.80 -34.75 -0.50
N TYR A 266 -10.15 -34.10 0.60
CA TYR A 266 -10.96 -32.89 0.65
C TYR A 266 -10.07 -31.74 1.10
N HIS A 267 -9.89 -30.74 0.25
CA HIS A 267 -9.15 -29.54 0.60
C HIS A 267 -10.12 -28.39 0.82
N CYS A 268 -9.98 -27.73 1.97
CA CYS A 268 -10.68 -26.49 2.30
C CYS A 268 -9.65 -25.36 2.31
N MET A 269 -9.81 -24.39 1.42
CA MET A 269 -8.92 -23.22 1.35
C MET A 269 -9.69 -21.95 1.69
N TYR A 270 -9.09 -21.12 2.55
CA TYR A 270 -9.65 -19.84 2.99
C TYR A 270 -8.69 -18.71 2.63
N MET A 271 -9.22 -17.64 2.04
CA MET A 271 -8.45 -16.46 1.65
C MET A 271 -9.20 -15.17 2.00
N GLY A 272 -8.46 -14.16 2.47
CA GLY A 272 -8.95 -12.80 2.75
C GLY A 272 -9.13 -12.44 4.23
N HIS A 273 -9.07 -11.14 4.52
CA HIS A 273 -9.42 -10.56 5.83
C HIS A 273 -10.68 -9.70 5.67
N GLY A 274 -11.84 -10.15 6.15
CA GLY A 274 -13.09 -9.39 6.09
C GLY A 274 -14.18 -10.00 5.21
N LEU A 275 -15.34 -9.32 5.17
CA LEU A 275 -16.65 -9.90 4.85
C LEU A 275 -17.03 -10.00 3.37
N LYS A 276 -16.21 -9.55 2.41
CA LYS A 276 -16.70 -9.29 1.03
C LYS A 276 -16.09 -10.15 -0.09
N LEU A 277 -14.89 -10.69 0.08
CA LEU A 277 -14.31 -11.71 -0.82
C LEU A 277 -13.88 -12.93 0.00
N LYS A 278 -14.82 -13.46 0.79
CA LYS A 278 -14.68 -14.80 1.36
C LYS A 278 -14.94 -15.78 0.23
N GLN A 279 -13.88 -16.42 -0.26
CA GLN A 279 -14.01 -17.56 -1.15
C GLN A 279 -13.54 -18.78 -0.36
N ILE A 280 -14.49 -19.52 0.21
CA ILE A 280 -14.19 -20.86 0.72
C ILE A 280 -14.37 -21.78 -0.48
N LEU A 281 -13.27 -22.39 -0.91
CA LEU A 281 -13.30 -23.46 -1.89
C LEU A 281 -13.33 -24.79 -1.14
N LEU A 282 -14.43 -25.52 -1.29
CA LEU A 282 -14.58 -26.89 -0.80
C LEU A 282 -14.60 -27.83 -2.02
N LEU A 283 -13.63 -28.75 -2.08
CA LEU A 283 -13.45 -29.67 -3.20
C LEU A 283 -13.97 -31.07 -2.85
N HIS A 284 -14.91 -31.61 -3.65
CA HIS A 284 -15.41 -32.98 -3.55
C HIS A 284 -15.04 -33.80 -4.81
N VAL A 285 -14.43 -34.98 -4.61
CA VAL A 285 -13.92 -35.85 -5.69
C VAL A 285 -14.61 -37.21 -5.73
N HIS A 286 -15.92 -37.24 -5.50
CA HIS A 286 -16.78 -38.39 -5.84
C HIS A 286 -18.04 -37.90 -6.57
N GLY A 287 -17.85 -37.19 -7.69
CA GLY A 287 -18.94 -36.70 -8.54
C GLY A 287 -18.95 -35.18 -8.72
N LEU A 288 -17.88 -34.62 -9.32
CA LEU A 288 -17.86 -33.29 -9.96
C LEU A 288 -18.55 -32.13 -9.21
N ALA A 289 -18.51 -32.09 -7.87
CA ALA A 289 -19.12 -31.00 -7.12
C ALA A 289 -18.04 -30.00 -6.66
N PHE A 290 -18.03 -28.85 -7.33
CA PHE A 290 -17.23 -27.68 -6.97
C PHE A 290 -18.07 -26.73 -6.12
N TYR A 291 -17.70 -26.52 -4.86
CA TYR A 291 -18.36 -25.53 -4.02
C TYR A 291 -17.46 -24.33 -3.84
N THR A 292 -17.82 -23.25 -4.53
CA THR A 292 -17.34 -21.92 -4.18
C THR A 292 -18.40 -21.26 -3.32
N LEU A 293 -18.14 -21.12 -2.03
CA LEU A 293 -19.00 -20.32 -1.17
C LEU A 293 -18.62 -18.86 -1.36
N VAL A 294 -19.50 -18.09 -1.99
CA VAL A 294 -19.37 -16.64 -2.18
C VAL A 294 -20.40 -15.98 -1.26
N GLY A 295 -19.96 -15.34 -0.16
CA GLY A 295 -20.90 -14.60 0.70
C GLY A 295 -20.36 -14.11 2.05
N LYS A 296 -21.11 -13.16 2.64
CA LYS A 296 -21.01 -12.80 4.06
C LYS A 296 -21.42 -14.01 4.91
N PHE A 297 -20.47 -14.81 5.35
CA PHE A 297 -20.74 -15.88 6.32
C PHE A 297 -21.04 -15.27 7.69
N GLU A 298 -22.28 -15.39 8.17
CA GLU A 298 -22.59 -15.39 9.61
C GLU A 298 -22.18 -16.77 10.16
N CYS A 299 -21.35 -16.79 11.20
CA CYS A 299 -20.94 -18.04 11.86
C CYS A 299 -22.12 -18.66 12.61
N GLY A 300 -22.95 -19.42 11.90
CA GLY A 300 -23.78 -20.46 12.48
C GLY A 300 -23.37 -21.77 11.82
N PHE A 301 -22.61 -22.62 12.51
CA PHE A 301 -22.48 -24.02 12.11
C PHE A 301 -23.83 -24.69 12.41
N PRO A 302 -24.62 -25.14 11.41
CA PRO A 302 -25.63 -26.14 11.69
C PRO A 302 -24.89 -27.44 12.01
N HIS A 303 -25.32 -28.16 13.03
CA HIS A 303 -24.84 -29.51 13.32
C HIS A 303 -24.80 -30.34 12.02
N LEU A 304 -23.60 -30.74 11.60
CA LEU A 304 -23.39 -31.74 10.56
C LEU A 304 -23.80 -33.08 11.15
N ASP A 305 -25.02 -33.50 10.85
CA ASP A 305 -25.54 -34.81 11.22
C ASP A 305 -24.87 -35.88 10.35
N HIS A 306 -24.36 -36.94 10.98
CA HIS A 306 -23.48 -37.96 10.37
C HIS A 306 -24.16 -38.83 9.28
N HIS A 307 -25.42 -38.57 8.94
CA HIS A 307 -26.23 -39.45 8.10
C HIS A 307 -26.32 -39.09 6.61
N GLN A 308 -25.65 -38.04 6.12
CA GLN A 308 -25.75 -37.64 4.70
C GLN A 308 -24.48 -37.86 3.85
N LEU A 309 -23.49 -38.61 4.33
CA LEU A 309 -22.29 -38.97 3.56
C LEU A 309 -22.27 -40.44 3.11
N SER A 310 -23.40 -40.94 2.60
CA SER A 310 -23.42 -42.19 1.84
C SER A 310 -24.39 -42.10 0.65
N ALA A 311 -23.87 -41.67 -0.50
CA ALA A 311 -24.32 -42.02 -1.84
C ALA A 311 -23.18 -41.73 -2.83
#